data_AF-A0A9W7YBX8-F1
#
_entry.id   AF-A0A9W7YBX8-F1
#
_cell.length_a   1.000
_cell.length_b   1.000
_cell.length_c   1.000
_cell.angle_alpha   90.00
_cell.angle_beta   90.00
_cell.angle_gamma   90.00
#
_symmetry.space_group_name_H-M   'P 1'
#
loop_
_entity.id
_entity.type
_entity.pdbx_description
1 polymer ?
#
loop_
_entity_poly.entity_id
_entity_poly.type
_entity_poly.pdbx_seq_one_letter_code
_entity_poly.pdbx_strand_id
1 'polypeptide(L)'
;MAAEKPANSKTFKIYRWNPDSPAEKPRMQEYKLDLSSTGPMVLDALIKIKNEVDPTLTFRRSCREGICGSCAMNIDGTNTLACITHIPKDEVSKDMTIYPLPHMFVVKDLVPDMTYFYKQYASIKPWLQRKETPAANKEIL
;
A
#
# COMPACT_ATOMS: atom_id res chain seq x y z
N MET A 1 20.18 -24.30 28.32
CA MET A 1 19.55 -24.35 26.98
C MET A 1 18.42 -23.34 26.98
N ALA A 2 18.56 -22.23 26.26
CA ALA A 2 17.51 -21.22 26.18
C ALA A 2 16.33 -21.82 25.40
N ALA A 3 15.14 -21.80 25.99
CA ALA A 3 13.92 -22.24 25.33
C ALA A 3 13.70 -21.38 24.07
N GLU A 4 13.63 -22.02 22.89
CA GLU A 4 13.19 -21.36 21.66
C GLU A 4 11.78 -20.81 21.88
N LYS A 5 11.67 -19.49 21.89
CA LYS A 5 10.42 -18.75 21.96
C LYS A 5 9.54 -19.23 20.79
N PRO A 6 8.26 -19.58 21.00
CA PRO A 6 7.39 -20.02 19.92
C PRO A 6 7.40 -18.96 18.81
N ALA A 7 7.70 -19.38 17.58
CA ALA A 7 7.87 -18.47 16.45
C ALA A 7 6.58 -17.66 16.26
N ASN A 8 6.63 -16.37 16.59
CA ASN A 8 5.53 -15.43 16.36
C ASN A 8 5.51 -15.04 14.88
N SER A 9 5.45 -16.05 14.00
CA SER A 9 5.63 -15.89 12.57
C SER A 9 4.30 -15.79 11.85
N LYS A 10 4.13 -14.79 10.99
CA LYS A 10 2.91 -14.60 10.19
C LYS A 10 3.21 -14.66 8.70
N THR A 11 2.29 -15.22 7.94
CA THR A 11 2.39 -15.34 6.48
C THR A 11 1.64 -14.20 5.81
N PHE A 12 2.29 -13.58 4.83
CA PHE A 12 1.71 -12.56 3.96
C PHE A 12 1.64 -13.11 2.53
N LYS A 13 0.45 -13.18 1.95
CA LYS A 13 0.23 -13.54 0.54
C LYS A 13 0.08 -12.27 -0.26
N ILE A 14 1.08 -11.97 -1.08
CA ILE A 14 1.16 -10.71 -1.80
C ILE A 14 1.00 -10.95 -3.29
N TYR A 15 0.14 -10.15 -3.93
CA TYR A 15 0.01 -10.11 -5.38
C TYR A 15 1.32 -9.69 -6.04
N ARG A 16 1.78 -10.48 -7.02
CA ARG A 16 2.98 -10.22 -7.82
C ARG A 16 2.66 -10.21 -9.30
N TRP A 17 3.17 -9.20 -9.99
CA TRP A 17 3.16 -9.14 -11.45
C TRP A 17 4.28 -8.21 -11.94
N ASN A 18 5.02 -8.66 -12.95
CA ASN A 18 6.16 -7.93 -13.49
C ASN A 18 5.92 -7.54 -14.97
N PRO A 19 5.85 -6.25 -15.32
CA PRO A 19 5.67 -5.81 -16.71
C PRO A 19 6.83 -6.20 -17.63
N ASP A 20 8.03 -6.40 -17.08
CA ASP A 20 9.22 -6.80 -17.84
C ASP A 20 9.15 -8.27 -18.31
N SER A 21 8.27 -9.08 -17.70
CA SER A 21 8.00 -10.47 -18.04
C SER A 21 6.51 -10.67 -18.36
N PRO A 22 5.97 -10.08 -19.44
CA PRO A 22 4.52 -10.01 -19.68
C PRO A 22 3.86 -11.37 -19.93
N ALA A 23 4.64 -12.40 -20.28
CA ALA A 23 4.16 -13.77 -20.41
C ALA A 23 3.81 -14.42 -19.05
N GLU A 24 4.38 -13.91 -17.95
CA GLU A 24 4.09 -14.40 -16.61
C GLU A 24 2.73 -13.87 -16.13
N LYS A 25 1.83 -14.80 -15.81
CA LYS A 25 0.54 -14.46 -15.22
C LYS A 25 0.73 -13.93 -13.80
N PRO A 26 -0.14 -13.02 -13.35
CA PRO A 26 -0.17 -12.61 -11.96
C PRO A 26 -0.27 -13.80 -11.01
N ARG A 27 0.43 -13.73 -9.89
CA ARG A 27 0.48 -14.81 -8.89
C ARG A 27 0.46 -14.26 -7.48
N MET A 28 0.09 -15.11 -6.53
CA MET A 28 0.27 -14.84 -5.11
C MET A 28 1.60 -15.43 -4.66
N GLN A 29 2.41 -14.62 -3.99
CA GLN A 29 3.65 -15.07 -3.36
C GLN A 29 3.51 -15.00 -1.84
N GLU A 30 3.94 -16.05 -1.17
CA GLU A 30 3.89 -16.14 0.28
C GLU A 30 5.22 -15.69 0.89
N TYR A 31 5.15 -14.85 1.93
CA TYR A 31 6.28 -14.41 2.72
C TYR A 31 5.99 -14.66 4.19
N LYS A 32 6.85 -15.43 4.85
CA LYS A 32 6.74 -15.68 6.29
C LYS A 32 7.68 -14.76 7.05
N LEU A 33 7.13 -13.91 7.93
CA LEU A 33 7.90 -12.98 8.73
C LEU A 33 7.75 -13.27 10.21
N ASP A 34 8.82 -13.08 10.98
CA ASP A 34 8.74 -13.03 12.43
C ASP A 34 8.22 -11.65 12.90
N LEU A 35 7.06 -11.64 13.55
CA LEU A 35 6.44 -10.43 14.08
C LEU A 35 7.17 -9.87 15.30
N SER A 36 8.07 -10.63 15.95
CA SER A 36 8.86 -10.12 17.07
C SER A 36 9.89 -9.07 16.64
N SER A 37 10.29 -9.10 15.36
CA SER A 37 11.26 -8.21 14.73
C SER A 37 10.65 -7.36 13.60
N THR A 38 9.31 -7.22 13.59
CA THR A 38 8.55 -6.44 12.61
C THR A 38 7.72 -5.38 13.33
N GLY A 39 7.61 -4.18 12.74
CA GLY A 39 6.73 -3.14 13.24
C GLY A 39 5.25 -3.56 13.23
N PRO A 40 4.37 -2.83 13.94
CA PRO A 40 2.99 -3.25 14.14
C PRO A 40 2.10 -3.10 12.90
N MET A 41 2.55 -2.37 11.87
CA MET A 41 1.74 -2.03 10.70
C MET A 41 2.08 -2.92 9.50
N VAL A 42 1.12 -3.12 8.60
CA VAL A 42 1.34 -3.88 7.37
C VAL A 42 2.44 -3.25 6.50
N LEU A 43 2.56 -1.92 6.48
CA LEU A 43 3.66 -1.25 5.78
C LEU A 43 5.04 -1.66 6.33
N ASP A 44 5.17 -1.89 7.64
CA ASP A 44 6.44 -2.32 8.24
C ASP A 44 6.83 -3.71 7.75
N ALA A 45 5.85 -4.62 7.66
CA ALA A 45 6.05 -5.95 7.07
C ALA A 45 6.45 -5.87 5.58
N LEU A 46 5.79 -5.04 4.78
CA LEU A 46 6.12 -4.84 3.36
C LEU A 46 7.55 -4.30 3.17
N ILE A 47 7.97 -3.34 4.00
CA ILE A 47 9.32 -2.79 3.98
C ILE A 47 10.33 -3.85 4.41
N LYS A 48 10.04 -4.62 5.46
CA LYS A 48 10.92 -5.71 5.93
C LYS A 48 11.11 -6.76 4.84
N ILE A 49 10.03 -7.21 4.19
CA ILE A 49 10.10 -8.14 3.05
C ILE A 49 11.00 -7.56 1.97
N LYS A 50 10.77 -6.31 1.57
CA LYS A 50 11.58 -5.69 0.51
C LYS A 50 13.06 -5.58 0.88
N ASN A 51 13.38 -5.22 2.11
CA ASN A 51 14.76 -4.96 2.51
C ASN A 51 15.54 -6.25 2.80
N GLU A 52 14.89 -7.26 3.38
CA GLU A 52 15.57 -8.43 3.95
C GLU A 52 15.33 -9.72 3.16
N VAL A 53 14.24 -9.83 2.40
CA VAL A 53 13.79 -11.09 1.78
C VAL A 53 13.75 -11.01 0.25
N ASP A 54 13.06 -10.01 -0.29
CA ASP A 54 12.82 -9.87 -1.73
C ASP A 54 12.82 -8.39 -2.17
N PRO A 55 13.98 -7.86 -2.60
CA PRO A 55 14.09 -6.47 -3.04
C PRO A 55 13.30 -6.15 -4.31
N THR A 56 12.78 -7.15 -5.02
CA THR A 56 11.98 -6.96 -6.24
C THR A 56 10.53 -6.55 -5.92
N LEU A 57 10.05 -6.79 -4.69
CA LEU A 57 8.70 -6.42 -4.27
C LEU A 57 8.50 -4.90 -4.40
N THR A 58 7.48 -4.48 -5.17
CA THR A 58 7.25 -3.07 -5.49
C THR A 58 5.90 -2.56 -4.97
N PHE A 59 5.92 -1.43 -4.26
CA PHE A 59 4.74 -0.74 -3.72
C PHE A 59 5.02 0.75 -3.52
N ARG A 60 3.96 1.57 -3.43
CA ARG A 60 4.09 3.01 -3.14
C ARG A 60 3.99 3.29 -1.64
N ARG A 61 4.83 4.19 -1.14
CA ARG A 61 4.80 4.69 0.25
C ARG A 61 5.49 6.06 0.36
N SER A 62 5.07 6.88 1.32
CA SER A 62 5.77 8.14 1.65
C SER A 62 5.69 8.48 3.14
N CYS A 63 4.56 9.04 3.62
CA CYS A 63 4.43 9.65 4.96
C CYS A 63 4.54 8.68 6.15
N ARG A 64 4.02 7.46 6.03
CA ARG A 64 3.95 6.44 7.10
C ARG A 64 2.94 6.74 8.23
N GLU A 65 2.22 7.85 8.22
CA GLU A 65 1.18 8.19 9.21
C GLU A 65 -0.23 8.35 8.63
N GLY A 66 -0.46 7.90 7.40
CA GLY A 66 -1.80 7.87 6.79
C GLY A 66 -2.26 9.16 6.12
N ILE A 67 -1.46 10.22 6.11
CA ILE A 67 -1.89 11.52 5.55
C ILE A 67 -1.79 11.61 4.02
N CYS A 68 -0.80 10.99 3.40
CA CYS A 68 -0.52 11.18 1.96
C CYS A 68 -1.34 10.27 1.02
N GLY A 69 -1.98 9.22 1.54
CA GLY A 69 -2.72 8.24 0.74
C GLY A 69 -1.89 7.32 -0.19
N SER A 70 -0.55 7.45 -0.25
CA SER A 70 0.27 6.72 -1.24
C SER A 70 0.27 5.20 -1.10
N CYS A 71 0.05 4.66 0.09
CA CYS A 71 0.09 3.21 0.37
C CYS A 71 -1.31 2.58 0.42
N ALA A 72 -2.25 3.14 -0.35
CA ALA A 72 -3.57 2.57 -0.54
C ALA A 72 -3.49 1.24 -1.28
N MET A 73 -4.06 0.19 -0.69
CA MET A 73 -4.09 -1.16 -1.26
C MET A 73 -5.24 -1.96 -0.61
N ASN A 74 -5.50 -3.17 -1.11
CA ASN A 74 -6.47 -4.06 -0.52
C ASN A 74 -5.77 -5.04 0.44
N ILE A 75 -6.18 -5.06 1.70
CA ILE A 75 -5.65 -5.92 2.76
C ILE A 75 -6.81 -6.71 3.34
N ASP A 76 -6.75 -8.04 3.26
CA ASP A 76 -7.80 -8.96 3.70
C ASP A 76 -9.20 -8.60 3.17
N GLY A 77 -9.25 -8.23 1.88
CA GLY A 77 -10.49 -7.87 1.20
C GLY A 77 -10.93 -6.41 1.41
N THR A 78 -10.28 -5.66 2.30
CA THR A 78 -10.65 -4.28 2.61
C THR A 78 -9.65 -3.28 2.03
N ASN A 79 -10.15 -2.24 1.35
CA ASN A 79 -9.31 -1.14 0.87
C ASN A 79 -8.92 -0.24 2.05
N THR A 80 -7.63 -0.11 2.31
CA THR A 80 -7.10 0.65 3.43
C THR A 80 -5.69 1.16 3.12
N LEU A 81 -5.10 1.89 4.07
CA LEU A 81 -3.73 2.36 4.01
C LEU A 81 -2.83 1.43 4.81
N ALA A 82 -1.83 0.82 4.16
CA ALA A 82 -0.95 -0.16 4.80
C ALA A 82 -0.21 0.41 6.04
N CYS A 83 0.06 1.72 6.07
CA CYS A 83 0.80 2.36 7.16
C CYS A 83 0.02 2.53 8.46
N ILE A 84 -1.31 2.40 8.43
CA ILE A 84 -2.17 2.51 9.62
C ILE A 84 -3.02 1.24 9.81
N THR A 85 -2.76 0.20 9.02
CA THR A 85 -3.43 -1.09 9.16
C THR A 85 -2.57 -1.96 10.07
N HIS A 86 -3.11 -2.32 11.23
CA HIS A 86 -2.44 -3.15 12.20
C HIS A 86 -2.36 -4.60 11.76
N ILE A 87 -1.23 -5.24 12.08
CA ILE A 87 -1.08 -6.69 11.99
C ILE A 87 -1.66 -7.31 13.28
N PRO A 88 -2.74 -8.10 13.21
CA PRO A 88 -3.32 -8.72 14.40
C PRO A 88 -2.37 -9.78 14.95
N LYS A 89 -2.08 -9.67 16.26
CA LYS A 89 -1.12 -10.51 17.02
C LYS A 89 -1.76 -11.75 17.63
N ASP A 90 -3.08 -11.74 17.76
CA ASP A 90 -3.92 -12.83 18.25
C ASP A 90 -4.24 -13.85 17.15
N GLU A 91 -4.30 -13.42 15.89
CA GLU A 91 -4.57 -14.26 14.72
C GLU A 91 -3.28 -14.61 13.92
N VAL A 92 -2.24 -15.12 14.57
CA VAL A 92 -0.94 -15.40 13.92
C VAL A 92 -1.04 -16.50 12.85
N SER A 93 -1.94 -17.48 13.05
CA SER A 93 -2.17 -18.60 12.12
C SER A 93 -2.91 -18.21 10.85
N LYS A 94 -3.55 -17.04 10.82
CA LYS A 94 -4.31 -16.57 9.65
C LYS A 94 -3.38 -15.79 8.73
N ASP A 95 -3.24 -16.31 7.52
CA ASP A 95 -2.50 -15.64 6.46
C ASP A 95 -3.16 -14.30 6.11
N MET A 96 -2.35 -13.27 5.90
CA MET A 96 -2.83 -11.95 5.47
C MET A 96 -2.66 -11.80 3.96
N THR A 97 -3.73 -11.44 3.27
CA THR A 97 -3.74 -11.27 1.82
C THR A 97 -3.60 -9.81 1.44
N ILE A 98 -2.73 -9.50 0.48
CA ILE A 98 -2.45 -8.14 0.03
C ILE A 98 -2.54 -8.09 -1.50
N TYR A 99 -3.44 -7.25 -1.99
CA TYR A 99 -3.68 -7.00 -3.40
C TYR A 99 -3.54 -5.50 -3.70
N PRO A 100 -3.26 -5.12 -4.97
CA PRO A 100 -3.43 -3.73 -5.40
C PRO A 100 -4.88 -3.26 -5.23
N LEU A 101 -5.13 -1.97 -5.41
CA LEU A 101 -6.50 -1.45 -5.42
C LEU A 101 -7.35 -2.19 -6.47
N PRO A 102 -8.58 -2.61 -6.12
CA PRO A 102 -9.39 -3.47 -6.96
C PRO A 102 -9.80 -2.76 -8.25
N HIS A 103 -9.90 -3.53 -9.33
CA HIS A 103 -10.36 -3.07 -10.65
C HIS A 103 -9.55 -1.91 -11.24
N MET A 104 -8.27 -1.79 -10.87
CA MET A 104 -7.31 -0.86 -11.48
C MET A 104 -6.31 -1.62 -12.35
N PHE A 105 -5.83 -0.99 -13.41
CA PHE A 105 -4.69 -1.53 -14.16
C PHE A 105 -3.45 -1.52 -13.27
N VAL A 106 -2.74 -2.64 -13.21
CA VAL A 106 -1.52 -2.79 -12.41
C VAL A 106 -0.31 -2.43 -13.26
N VAL A 107 0.55 -1.55 -12.75
CA VAL A 107 1.82 -1.19 -13.40
C VAL A 107 2.92 -2.18 -13.02
N LYS A 108 2.99 -2.58 -11.74
CA LYS A 108 3.89 -3.62 -11.21
C LYS A 108 3.47 -3.96 -9.78
N ASP A 109 3.41 -5.24 -9.43
CA ASP A 109 3.08 -5.72 -8.08
C ASP A 109 1.87 -4.97 -7.45
N LEU A 110 2.09 -4.20 -6.38
CA LEU A 110 1.04 -3.47 -5.65
C LEU A 110 0.86 -2.02 -6.14
N VAL A 111 1.37 -1.68 -7.33
CA VAL A 111 1.34 -0.32 -7.89
C VAL A 111 0.26 -0.22 -8.97
N PRO A 112 -0.90 0.38 -8.68
CA PRO A 112 -1.92 0.64 -9.69
C PRO A 112 -1.58 1.88 -10.55
N ASP A 113 -2.16 1.96 -11.73
CA ASP A 113 -2.19 3.18 -12.53
C ASP A 113 -3.27 4.13 -12.00
N MET A 114 -2.84 5.30 -11.52
CA MET A 114 -3.70 6.35 -10.96
C MET A 114 -4.06 7.45 -11.97
N THR A 115 -3.61 7.33 -13.23
CA THR A 115 -3.76 8.37 -14.26
C THR A 115 -5.23 8.74 -14.48
N TYR A 116 -6.12 7.74 -14.58
CA TYR A 116 -7.54 7.99 -14.81
C TYR A 116 -8.21 8.68 -13.60
N PHE A 117 -7.87 8.25 -12.38
CA PHE A 117 -8.36 8.86 -11.14
C PHE A 117 -8.01 10.36 -11.09
N TYR A 118 -6.76 10.73 -11.37
CA TYR A 118 -6.35 12.14 -11.38
C TYR A 118 -6.99 12.95 -12.51
N LYS A 119 -7.21 12.35 -13.69
CA LYS A 119 -7.93 13.02 -14.79
C LYS A 119 -9.37 13.37 -14.39
N GLN A 120 -10.07 12.46 -13.71
CA GLN A 120 -11.42 12.74 -13.20
C GLN A 120 -11.41 13.87 -12.18
N TYR A 121 -10.48 13.84 -11.21
CA TYR A 121 -10.34 14.92 -10.23
C TYR A 121 -10.05 16.28 -10.87
N ALA A 122 -9.21 16.33 -11.91
CA ALA A 122 -8.93 17.59 -12.62
C ALA A 122 -10.16 18.11 -13.39
N SER A 123 -11.03 17.24 -13.90
CA SER A 123 -12.19 17.63 -14.72
C SER A 123 -13.23 18.46 -13.96
N ILE A 124 -13.34 18.27 -12.64
CA ILE A 124 -14.27 19.04 -11.79
C ILE A 124 -13.73 20.43 -11.43
N LYS A 125 -12.52 20.76 -11.88
CA LYS A 125 -11.83 22.04 -11.61
C LYS A 125 -11.86 22.41 -10.11
N PRO A 126 -11.18 21.64 -9.24
CA PRO A 126 -11.32 21.71 -7.78
C PRO A 126 -10.56 22.90 -7.18
N TRP A 127 -10.91 24.11 -7.62
CA TRP A 127 -10.36 25.38 -7.14
C TRP A 127 -11.45 26.44 -7.14
N LEU A 128 -11.21 27.53 -6.41
CA LEU A 128 -12.15 28.64 -6.31
C LEU A 128 -12.32 29.32 -7.67
N GLN A 129 -13.55 29.37 -8.19
CA GLN A 129 -13.90 30.09 -9.40
C GLN A 129 -14.69 31.34 -9.04
N ARG A 130 -14.16 32.51 -9.39
CA ARG A 130 -14.85 33.80 -9.22
C ARG A 130 -15.24 34.35 -10.58
N LYS A 131 -16.43 34.97 -10.66
CA LYS A 131 -16.89 35.65 -11.88
C LYS A 131 -16.09 36.92 -12.16
N GLU A 132 -15.67 37.62 -11.10
CA GLU A 132 -14.95 38.88 -11.17
C GLU A 132 -13.54 38.71 -10.61
N THR A 133 -12.56 39.31 -11.30
CA THR A 133 -11.17 39.37 -10.83
C THR A 133 -11.04 40.58 -9.90
N PRO A 134 -10.59 40.41 -8.64
CA PRO A 134 -10.35 41.55 -7.75
C PRO A 134 -9.36 42.52 -8.37
N ALA A 135 -9.57 43.82 -8.14
CA ALA A 135 -8.55 44.82 -8.41
C ALA A 135 -7.26 44.43 -7.65
N ALA A 136 -6.10 44.62 -8.29
CA ALA A 136 -4.81 44.29 -7.70
C ALA A 136 -4.68 44.89 -6.28
N ASN A 137 -4.22 44.06 -5.33
CA ASN A 137 -3.97 44.40 -3.92
C ASN A 137 -5.20 44.61 -3.01
N LYS A 138 -6.36 44.02 -3.31
CA LYS A 138 -7.43 43.88 -2.30
C LYS A 138 -7.63 42.43 -1.89
N GLU A 139 -7.32 42.12 -0.63
CA GLU A 139 -7.87 40.94 0.04
C GLU A 139 -9.38 41.12 0.19
N ILE A 140 -10.12 40.08 -0.18
CA ILE A 140 -11.57 40.01 0.02
C ILE A 140 -11.77 38.99 1.13
N LEU A 141 -12.03 39.50 2.34
CA LEU A 141 -12.53 38.72 3.48
C LEU A 141 -13.91 38.11 3.15
#